data_AF-A0A845LTB2-F1
#
_entry.id   AF-A0A845LTB2-F1
#
_cell.length_a   1.000
_cell.length_b   1.000
_cell.length_c   1.000
_cell.angle_alpha   90.00
_cell.angle_beta   90.00
_cell.angle_gamma   90.00
#
_symmetry.space_group_name_H-M   'P 1'
#
loop_
_entity.id
_entity.type
_entity.pdbx_description
1 polymer ?
#
loop_
_entity_poly.entity_id
_entity_poly.type
_entity_poly.pdbx_seq_one_letter_code
_entity_poly.pdbx_strand_id
1 'polypeptide(L)'
;MFGLNRTYQGNNRHLTIMLLITFLLLVSGCTQNANTPETPSDDPPSPSAESETQTAVPTAKIDPLKPAPPPDLTHLITILNPSNFDTLYLNPISLSTSQQDVPGALWQSTFKIEGLKDESIQDAINNDLNSLYEAMEKADLPPYRGIYQRIPPGTPHTMFTLNASAPFNFENLLSVAIYSDKTYTFNDPTGERSEYIGRLETRNYDLRTGDKIPLPALFANPETAMHRINDEVAKMLSSQNSDEEPGFENGLYWVPRLTTPFKGLEANQKYYLQTNGIVLVFDHQTPDFDTGFYPAQITLPFNLFEGEIAIRQRFADGSETNPYLNTGARDQQFVQSDTFFSQQLIAGEETFENTDFRAFLHYRYPKDLPPAIQALVVTTLEESRLFVKSLKADENLAPGEEPYCEIALDITEVGPFYTLRHSVYTYKLTDGVRPATGLSAFTIREDQPLDLMRNPAYFASYDADGHRISLESCFDANVDYKALIAAVYNKQALLYGYPSVDKSQLENVIFSIGHTGFECFFPDLGDYGYMGMEYKDLGSENLTIFNE
;
A
#
# COMPACT_ATOMS: atom_id res chain seq x y z
N MET A 1 -30.17 21.48 42.25
CA MET A 1 -30.02 20.69 43.50
C MET A 1 -30.15 19.23 43.08
N PHE A 2 -29.20 18.39 43.54
CA PHE A 2 -28.87 17.02 43.11
C PHE A 2 -28.06 16.89 41.82
N GLY A 3 -26.74 16.80 42.03
CA GLY A 3 -25.79 16.22 41.09
C GLY A 3 -25.56 14.73 41.38
N LEU A 4 -24.88 14.07 40.45
CA LEU A 4 -24.25 12.77 40.66
C LEU A 4 -22.99 12.72 39.78
N ASN A 5 -21.85 12.92 40.43
CA ASN A 5 -20.53 12.49 39.97
C ASN A 5 -20.50 10.96 39.92
N ARG A 6 -19.99 10.39 38.83
CA ARG A 6 -19.34 9.08 38.86
C ARG A 6 -17.98 9.18 38.19
N THR A 7 -16.96 9.14 39.03
CA THR A 7 -15.56 8.89 38.72
C THR A 7 -15.39 7.48 38.18
N TYR A 8 -14.80 7.35 36.99
CA TYR A 8 -14.36 6.08 36.41
C TYR A 8 -12.91 5.82 36.88
N GLN A 9 -12.72 4.83 37.75
CA GLN A 9 -11.41 4.31 38.16
C GLN A 9 -11.45 2.78 38.09
N GLY A 10 -10.49 2.19 37.36
CA GLY A 10 -10.25 0.74 37.19
C GLY A 10 -10.32 0.36 35.71
N ASN A 11 -9.37 -0.28 35.05
CA ASN A 11 -8.22 -1.11 35.45
C ASN A 11 -7.07 -0.96 34.42
N ASN A 12 -6.01 -0.23 34.76
CA ASN A 12 -4.82 -0.03 33.90
C ASN A 12 -3.77 -1.16 33.95
N ARG A 13 -4.16 -2.39 34.34
CA ARG A 13 -3.18 -3.49 34.49
C ARG A 13 -2.99 -4.33 33.23
N HIS A 14 -3.98 -4.40 32.34
CA HIS A 14 -3.89 -5.20 31.11
C HIS A 14 -3.22 -4.44 29.96
N LEU A 15 -3.38 -3.11 29.91
CA LEU A 15 -2.74 -2.25 28.90
C LEU A 15 -1.21 -2.23 29.06
N THR A 16 -0.71 -2.26 30.30
CA THR A 16 0.73 -2.25 30.60
C THR A 16 1.41 -3.59 30.29
N ILE A 17 0.68 -4.71 30.32
CA ILE A 17 1.23 -6.04 29.99
C ILE A 17 1.30 -6.22 28.46
N MET A 18 0.29 -5.74 27.73
CA MET A 18 0.30 -5.71 26.25
C MET A 18 1.45 -4.85 25.71
N LEU A 19 1.68 -3.66 26.29
CA LEU A 19 2.79 -2.77 25.88
C LEU A 19 4.18 -3.37 26.17
N LEU A 20 4.32 -4.21 27.20
CA LEU A 20 5.59 -4.87 27.53
C LEU A 20 5.91 -6.04 26.58
N ILE A 21 4.90 -6.74 26.05
CA ILE A 21 5.08 -7.86 25.13
C ILE A 21 5.45 -7.34 23.73
N THR A 22 4.87 -6.23 23.28
CA THR A 22 5.29 -5.55 22.04
C THR A 22 6.72 -4.99 22.15
N PHE A 23 7.15 -4.56 23.35
CA PHE A 23 8.51 -4.10 23.59
C PHE A 23 9.55 -5.24 23.64
N LEU A 24 9.16 -6.45 24.06
CA LEU A 24 10.04 -7.63 24.09
C LEU A 24 10.25 -8.27 22.71
N LEU A 25 9.30 -8.10 21.78
CA LEU A 25 9.43 -8.57 20.39
C LEU A 25 10.36 -7.69 19.53
N LEU A 26 10.61 -6.44 19.93
CA LEU A 26 11.50 -5.51 19.20
C LEU A 26 12.97 -5.58 19.61
N VAL A 27 13.33 -6.30 20.69
CA VAL A 27 14.72 -6.34 21.22
C VAL A 27 15.45 -7.65 20.88
N SER A 28 14.78 -8.60 20.21
CA SER A 28 15.39 -9.88 19.82
C SER A 28 16.06 -9.80 18.44
N GLY A 29 17.06 -8.93 18.30
CA GLY A 29 17.75 -8.70 17.02
C GLY A 29 19.15 -8.08 17.12
N CYS A 30 19.83 -8.18 18.27
CA CYS A 30 21.20 -7.67 18.44
C CYS A 30 22.14 -8.81 18.88
N THR A 31 22.60 -9.63 17.95
CA THR A 31 23.83 -10.42 18.16
C THR A 31 25.03 -9.51 17.91
N GLN A 32 25.75 -9.17 18.98
CA GLN A 32 27.04 -8.49 18.94
C GLN A 32 28.08 -9.37 18.24
N ASN A 33 28.64 -8.90 17.12
CA ASN A 33 29.90 -9.42 16.62
C ASN A 33 31.06 -8.76 17.37
N ALA A 34 31.91 -9.61 17.93
CA ALA A 34 33.05 -9.24 18.76
C ALA A 34 34.15 -8.55 17.93
N ASN A 35 34.71 -7.50 18.54
CA ASN A 35 35.86 -6.74 18.08
C ASN A 35 37.08 -7.63 17.81
N THR A 36 37.73 -7.43 16.65
CA THR A 36 39.14 -7.82 16.44
C THR A 36 39.97 -6.53 16.33
N PRO A 37 41.05 -6.36 17.13
CA PRO A 37 41.89 -5.16 17.08
C PRO A 37 42.93 -5.30 15.97
N GLU A 38 42.84 -4.48 14.93
CA GLU A 38 43.92 -4.35 13.95
C GLU A 38 44.90 -3.21 14.30
N THR A 39 46.15 -3.54 14.05
CA THR A 39 47.39 -2.92 14.53
C THR A 39 47.78 -1.77 13.59
N PRO A 40 48.40 -0.67 14.07
CA PRO A 40 48.84 0.40 13.18
C PRO A 40 50.01 -0.09 12.31
N SER A 41 49.83 -0.07 10.98
CA SER A 41 50.92 -0.23 10.02
C SER A 41 51.48 1.13 9.64
N ASP A 42 52.72 1.39 10.08
CA ASP A 42 53.57 2.46 9.56
C ASP A 42 54.06 2.06 8.16
N ASP A 43 53.59 2.77 7.13
CA ASP A 43 54.23 2.76 5.80
C ASP A 43 54.64 4.19 5.38
N PRO A 44 55.81 4.34 4.73
CA PRO A 44 56.43 5.63 4.43
C PRO A 44 55.82 6.33 3.20
N PRO A 45 56.01 7.65 3.07
CA PRO A 45 55.34 8.45 2.04
C PRO A 45 55.92 8.19 0.64
N SER A 46 55.04 7.88 -0.32
CA SER A 46 55.34 7.88 -1.75
C SER A 46 55.09 9.26 -2.39
N PRO A 47 55.81 9.60 -3.47
CA PRO A 47 55.93 10.97 -3.95
C PRO A 47 54.72 11.44 -4.76
N SER A 48 54.44 12.72 -4.56
CA SER A 48 53.53 13.62 -5.26
C SER A 48 53.49 13.42 -6.79
N ALA A 49 52.32 13.05 -7.30
CA ALA A 49 51.92 13.26 -8.68
C ALA A 49 51.07 14.53 -8.76
N GLU A 50 51.50 15.48 -9.58
CA GLU A 50 50.76 16.69 -9.92
C GLU A 50 49.45 16.32 -10.62
N SER A 51 48.32 16.49 -9.93
CA SER A 51 47.00 16.41 -10.54
C SER A 51 46.61 17.79 -11.03
N GLU A 52 46.49 17.92 -12.36
CA GLU A 52 45.90 19.09 -13.01
C GLU A 52 44.52 19.36 -12.40
N THR A 53 44.40 20.51 -11.76
CA THR A 53 43.16 20.97 -11.14
C THR A 53 42.25 21.46 -12.26
N GLN A 54 41.36 20.60 -12.75
CA GLN A 54 40.21 21.06 -13.52
C GLN A 54 39.31 21.86 -12.58
N THR A 55 39.28 23.17 -12.80
CA THR A 55 38.41 24.11 -12.11
C THR A 55 36.95 23.77 -12.43
N ALA A 56 36.32 22.95 -11.57
CA ALA A 56 34.89 22.68 -11.65
C ALA A 56 34.14 24.01 -11.54
N VAL A 57 33.37 24.35 -12.57
CA VAL A 57 32.42 25.47 -12.53
C VAL A 57 31.48 25.22 -11.35
N PRO A 58 31.25 26.19 -10.45
CA PRO A 58 30.35 25.99 -9.31
C PRO A 58 28.93 25.79 -9.86
N THR A 59 28.47 24.54 -9.90
CA THR A 59 27.08 24.23 -10.18
C THR A 59 26.26 24.82 -9.03
N ALA A 60 25.42 25.81 -9.34
CA ALA A 60 24.55 26.43 -8.33
C ALA A 60 23.75 25.33 -7.62
N LYS A 61 23.80 25.29 -6.28
CA LYS A 61 23.01 24.33 -5.49
C LYS A 61 21.53 24.57 -5.80
N ILE A 62 20.93 23.65 -6.55
CA ILE A 62 19.50 23.65 -6.84
C ILE A 62 18.78 23.30 -5.54
N ASP A 63 17.79 24.11 -5.14
CA ASP A 63 16.91 23.81 -4.02
C ASP A 63 16.04 22.59 -4.36
N PRO A 64 16.21 21.43 -3.67
CA PRO A 64 15.48 20.20 -4.00
C PRO A 64 13.99 20.27 -3.65
N LEU A 65 13.55 21.30 -2.92
CA LEU A 65 12.15 21.52 -2.52
C LEU A 65 11.38 22.43 -3.47
N LYS A 66 12.10 23.09 -4.38
CA LYS A 66 11.49 23.97 -5.37
C LYS A 66 10.87 23.13 -6.49
N PRO A 67 9.67 23.49 -6.99
CA PRO A 67 9.10 22.84 -8.17
C PRO A 67 10.11 22.87 -9.32
N ALA A 68 10.29 21.72 -9.97
CA ALA A 68 11.04 21.66 -11.21
C ALA A 68 10.32 22.50 -12.30
N PRO A 69 11.05 23.10 -13.24
CA PRO A 69 10.42 23.70 -14.41
C PRO A 69 9.63 22.62 -15.19
N PRO A 70 8.65 23.03 -16.02
CA PRO A 70 7.99 22.10 -16.93
C PRO A 70 9.02 21.29 -17.73
N PRO A 71 8.84 19.96 -17.82
CA PRO A 71 9.77 19.08 -18.51
C PRO A 71 9.77 19.37 -20.02
N ASP A 72 10.93 19.26 -20.66
CA ASP A 72 11.01 19.23 -22.12
C ASP A 72 10.63 17.83 -22.62
N LEU A 73 9.47 17.71 -23.26
CA LEU A 73 8.95 16.44 -23.76
C LEU A 73 9.33 16.15 -25.21
N THR A 74 10.04 17.07 -25.90
CA THR A 74 10.28 16.98 -27.35
C THR A 74 11.13 15.81 -27.80
N HIS A 75 11.88 15.21 -26.86
CA HIS A 75 12.71 14.03 -27.11
C HIS A 75 11.93 12.70 -26.96
N LEU A 76 10.70 12.74 -26.41
CA LEU A 76 9.90 11.54 -26.17
C LEU A 76 9.14 11.15 -27.44
N ILE A 77 9.33 9.91 -27.86
CA ILE A 77 8.67 9.35 -29.04
C ILE A 77 7.24 8.91 -28.67
N THR A 78 6.27 9.15 -29.56
CA THR A 78 4.92 8.60 -29.45
C THR A 78 4.91 7.10 -29.71
N ILE A 79 4.25 6.34 -28.83
CA ILE A 79 4.07 4.90 -28.96
C ILE A 79 2.67 4.65 -29.52
N LEU A 80 2.58 3.93 -30.64
CA LEU A 80 1.31 3.80 -31.36
C LEU A 80 0.38 2.72 -30.78
N ASN A 81 0.95 1.69 -30.14
CA ASN A 81 0.20 0.58 -29.57
C ASN A 81 0.87 0.16 -28.26
N PRO A 82 0.64 0.88 -27.15
CA PRO A 82 1.08 0.38 -25.86
C PRO A 82 0.35 -0.93 -25.56
N SER A 83 1.10 -1.95 -25.19
CA SER A 83 0.58 -3.18 -24.60
C SER A 83 -0.03 -2.86 -23.24
N ASN A 84 -1.17 -3.49 -22.96
CA ASN A 84 -1.65 -3.61 -21.59
C ASN A 84 -0.58 -4.33 -20.74
N PHE A 85 -0.50 -4.00 -19.46
CA PHE A 85 0.37 -4.70 -18.53
C PHE A 85 -0.43 -5.03 -17.28
N ASP A 86 -0.75 -6.31 -17.15
CA ASP A 86 -1.40 -6.85 -15.95
C ASP A 86 -0.35 -7.27 -14.91
N THR A 87 0.92 -7.28 -15.31
CA THR A 87 2.07 -7.69 -14.51
C THR A 87 3.12 -6.57 -14.45
N LEU A 88 3.92 -6.59 -13.40
CA LEU A 88 5.01 -5.67 -13.13
C LEU A 88 6.26 -6.49 -12.81
N TYR A 89 7.36 -6.19 -13.49
CA TYR A 89 8.64 -6.82 -13.18
C TYR A 89 9.37 -6.04 -12.08
N LEU A 90 9.63 -6.66 -10.93
CA LEU A 90 10.36 -6.05 -9.83
C LEU A 90 11.80 -5.76 -10.25
N ASN A 91 12.31 -4.56 -9.94
CA ASN A 91 13.72 -4.24 -10.15
C ASN A 91 14.54 -4.96 -9.06
N PRO A 92 15.56 -5.75 -9.40
CA PRO A 92 16.37 -6.51 -8.44
C PRO A 92 17.43 -5.63 -7.77
N ILE A 93 17.00 -4.47 -7.25
CA ILE A 93 17.80 -3.57 -6.42
C ILE A 93 17.46 -3.78 -4.94
N SER A 94 18.43 -3.51 -4.08
CA SER A 94 18.25 -3.48 -2.64
C SER A 94 17.89 -2.06 -2.19
N LEU A 95 16.91 -1.95 -1.29
CA LEU A 95 16.55 -0.71 -0.62
C LEU A 95 17.03 -0.80 0.83
N SER A 96 18.18 -0.19 1.12
CA SER A 96 18.77 -0.21 2.45
C SER A 96 18.21 0.93 3.28
N THR A 97 17.25 0.63 4.15
CA THR A 97 16.61 1.61 5.05
C THR A 97 17.48 1.88 6.28
N SER A 98 17.62 3.14 6.65
CA SER A 98 18.19 3.56 7.93
C SER A 98 17.10 4.20 8.79
N GLN A 99 17.05 3.78 10.06
CA GLN A 99 16.12 4.30 11.06
C GLN A 99 16.92 4.93 12.19
N GLN A 100 16.58 6.15 12.58
CA GLN A 100 17.27 6.89 13.63
C GLN A 100 16.27 7.57 14.57
N ASP A 101 16.50 7.42 15.87
CA ASP A 101 15.87 8.24 16.90
C ASP A 101 16.63 9.56 17.00
N VAL A 102 16.06 10.64 16.48
CA VAL A 102 16.67 11.98 16.52
C VAL A 102 16.09 12.75 17.71
N PRO A 103 16.90 13.40 18.57
CA PRO A 103 16.39 14.20 19.67
C PRO A 103 15.39 15.28 19.20
N GLY A 104 14.13 15.21 19.68
CA GLY A 104 13.04 16.11 19.25
C GLY A 104 12.27 15.63 18.01
N ALA A 105 12.74 14.58 17.35
CA ALA A 105 11.97 13.80 16.39
C ALA A 105 11.40 12.54 17.06
N LEU A 106 10.25 12.07 16.59
CA LEU A 106 9.76 10.75 16.96
C LEU A 106 10.43 9.66 16.14
N TRP A 107 10.70 9.92 14.85
CA TRP A 107 11.13 8.90 13.91
C TRP A 107 11.73 9.48 12.62
N GLN A 108 12.87 8.97 12.18
CA GLN A 108 13.42 9.25 10.85
C GLN A 108 13.73 7.94 10.12
N SER A 109 13.09 7.73 8.97
CA SER A 109 13.34 6.63 8.04
C SER A 109 13.78 7.18 6.69
N THR A 110 14.98 6.83 6.26
CA THR A 110 15.55 7.14 4.94
C THR A 110 16.02 5.86 4.27
N PHE A 111 16.26 5.86 2.96
CA PHE A 111 16.88 4.71 2.31
C PHE A 111 17.85 5.14 1.21
N LYS A 112 18.73 4.21 0.84
CA LYS A 112 19.56 4.28 -0.36
C LYS A 112 19.32 3.05 -1.24
N ILE A 113 19.60 3.20 -2.53
CA ILE A 113 19.53 2.10 -3.49
C ILE A 113 20.90 1.49 -3.72
N GLU A 114 20.92 0.18 -3.91
CA GLU A 114 22.08 -0.61 -4.31
C GLU A 114 21.70 -1.66 -5.35
N GLY A 115 22.61 -2.01 -6.25
CA GLY A 115 22.41 -3.08 -7.23
C GLY A 115 22.40 -2.65 -8.69
N LEU A 116 22.70 -1.38 -9.00
CA LEU A 116 22.91 -0.92 -10.38
C LEU A 116 24.34 -1.24 -10.85
N LYS A 117 24.52 -1.53 -12.13
CA LYS A 117 25.85 -1.73 -12.76
C LYS A 117 26.62 -0.42 -12.89
N ASP A 118 25.92 0.67 -13.18
CA ASP A 118 26.50 1.99 -13.30
C ASP A 118 26.48 2.67 -11.93
N GLU A 119 27.64 2.66 -11.26
CA GLU A 119 27.82 3.30 -9.95
C GLU A 119 27.57 4.81 -10.00
N SER A 120 27.83 5.47 -11.14
CA SER A 120 27.62 6.91 -11.27
C SER A 120 26.14 7.28 -11.26
N ILE A 121 25.30 6.45 -11.90
CA ILE A 121 23.83 6.59 -11.86
C ILE A 121 23.32 6.32 -10.44
N GLN A 122 23.80 5.24 -9.81
CA GLN A 122 23.43 4.88 -8.45
C GLN A 122 23.76 6.01 -7.46
N ASP A 123 24.98 6.54 -7.54
CA ASP A 123 25.45 7.63 -6.70
C ASP A 123 24.67 8.92 -6.97
N ALA A 124 24.34 9.23 -8.22
CA ALA A 124 23.52 10.38 -8.56
C ALA A 124 22.12 10.31 -7.90
N ILE A 125 21.45 9.16 -7.98
CA ILE A 125 20.14 8.94 -7.34
C ILE A 125 20.26 9.07 -5.83
N ASN A 126 21.22 8.37 -5.21
CA ASN A 126 21.43 8.40 -3.77
C ASN A 126 21.78 9.80 -3.25
N ASN A 127 22.56 10.58 -4.01
CA ASN A 127 22.89 11.96 -3.66
C ASN A 127 21.67 12.91 -3.77
N ASP A 128 20.81 12.74 -4.78
CA ASP A 128 19.56 13.51 -4.90
C ASP A 128 18.60 13.18 -3.74
N LEU A 129 18.45 11.91 -3.38
CA LEU A 129 17.65 11.46 -2.25
C LEU A 129 18.18 12.02 -0.92
N ASN A 130 19.48 11.90 -0.65
CA ASN A 130 20.11 12.47 0.54
C ASN A 130 19.92 13.98 0.64
N SER A 131 20.11 14.69 -0.48
CA SER A 131 19.89 16.13 -0.55
C SER A 131 18.43 16.50 -0.24
N LEU A 132 17.48 15.69 -0.71
CA LEU A 132 16.06 15.87 -0.43
C LEU A 132 15.71 15.59 1.04
N TYR A 133 16.25 14.52 1.64
CA TYR A 133 16.06 14.23 3.07
C TYR A 133 16.54 15.39 3.94
N GLU A 134 17.76 15.87 3.71
CA GLU A 134 18.32 17.02 4.44
C GLU A 134 17.48 18.28 4.27
N ALA A 135 16.97 18.53 3.06
CA ALA A 135 16.14 19.70 2.81
C ALA A 135 14.79 19.59 3.51
N MET A 136 14.15 18.41 3.50
CA MET A 136 12.88 18.16 4.19
C MET A 136 13.00 18.35 5.71
N GLU A 137 14.09 17.85 6.30
CA GLU A 137 14.41 18.06 7.71
C GLU A 137 14.52 19.54 8.05
N LYS A 138 15.32 20.27 7.27
CA LYS A 138 15.62 21.70 7.49
C LYS A 138 14.51 22.65 7.01
N ALA A 139 13.51 22.15 6.28
CA ALA A 139 12.47 22.98 5.68
C ALA A 139 11.66 23.76 6.73
N ASP A 140 11.46 25.05 6.47
CA ASP A 140 10.52 25.88 7.20
C ASP A 140 9.07 25.42 6.99
N LEU A 141 8.15 26.06 7.73
CA LEU A 141 6.71 25.91 7.56
C LEU A 141 6.33 26.07 6.08
N PRO A 142 5.76 25.04 5.43
CA PRO A 142 5.26 25.16 4.06
C PRO A 142 4.17 26.24 4.00
N PRO A 143 4.14 27.08 2.96
CA PRO A 143 3.25 28.25 2.88
C PRO A 143 1.79 27.87 2.53
N TYR A 144 1.18 26.96 3.28
CA TYR A 144 -0.24 26.65 3.12
C TYR A 144 -1.12 27.88 3.38
N ARG A 145 -2.25 27.95 2.68
CA ARG A 145 -3.22 29.06 2.80
C ARG A 145 -3.66 29.22 4.27
N GLY A 146 -3.34 30.36 4.87
CA GLY A 146 -3.76 30.69 6.24
C GLY A 146 -2.85 30.14 7.35
N ILE A 147 -1.74 29.47 7.03
CA ILE A 147 -0.89 28.83 8.04
C ILE A 147 -0.35 29.81 9.08
N TYR A 148 0.08 31.01 8.67
CA TYR A 148 0.61 32.03 9.58
C TYR A 148 -0.46 32.71 10.45
N GLN A 149 -1.75 32.49 10.18
CA GLN A 149 -2.82 32.91 11.10
C GLN A 149 -2.98 31.91 12.25
N ARG A 150 -2.50 30.68 12.06
CA ARG A 150 -2.56 29.62 13.07
C ARG A 150 -1.24 29.50 13.81
N ILE A 151 -0.13 29.39 13.09
CA ILE A 151 1.21 29.20 13.65
C ILE A 151 1.99 30.51 13.51
N PRO A 152 2.37 31.17 14.62
CA PRO A 152 3.21 32.36 14.56
C PRO A 152 4.52 32.09 13.79
N PRO A 153 5.01 33.05 12.98
CA PRO A 153 6.29 32.91 12.31
C PRO A 153 7.43 32.68 13.31
N GLY A 154 8.32 31.73 13.00
CA GLY A 154 9.46 31.39 13.85
C GLY A 154 9.15 30.45 15.03
N THR A 155 7.90 29.99 15.18
CA THR A 155 7.57 28.93 16.16
C THR A 155 8.35 27.65 15.81
N PRO A 156 9.18 27.12 16.72
CA PRO A 156 9.85 25.84 16.49
C PRO A 156 8.84 24.69 16.55
N HIS A 157 9.10 23.62 15.79
CA HIS A 157 8.34 22.39 15.95
C HIS A 157 8.73 21.69 17.26
N THR A 158 7.77 21.02 17.89
CA THR A 158 7.97 20.17 19.08
C THR A 158 8.15 18.70 18.74
N MET A 159 7.74 18.32 17.52
CA MET A 159 7.79 16.95 17.02
C MET A 159 8.12 16.98 15.53
N PHE A 160 8.94 16.04 15.10
CA PHE A 160 9.28 15.83 13.69
C PHE A 160 9.26 14.33 13.39
N THR A 161 8.68 13.97 12.25
CA THR A 161 8.75 12.64 11.68
C THR A 161 9.14 12.76 10.21
N LEU A 162 10.12 11.98 9.77
CA LEU A 162 10.46 11.81 8.36
C LEU A 162 10.29 10.34 7.99
N ASN A 163 9.50 10.04 6.96
CA ASN A 163 9.31 8.68 6.49
C ASN A 163 9.44 8.61 4.97
N ALA A 164 10.53 8.00 4.51
CA ALA A 164 10.74 7.67 3.11
C ALA A 164 10.25 6.25 2.80
N SER A 165 9.49 6.11 1.72
CA SER A 165 9.09 4.82 1.14
C SER A 165 9.35 4.80 -0.38
N ALA A 166 9.49 3.59 -0.93
CA ALA A 166 9.62 3.34 -2.37
C ALA A 166 8.38 2.57 -2.86
N PRO A 167 7.23 3.25 -3.01
CA PRO A 167 5.96 2.61 -3.37
C PRO A 167 5.97 1.89 -4.72
N PHE A 168 6.93 2.19 -5.60
CA PHE A 168 7.07 1.53 -6.90
C PHE A 168 8.54 1.29 -7.21
N ASN A 169 8.90 0.04 -7.48
CA ASN A 169 10.25 -0.38 -7.85
C ASN A 169 10.16 -1.42 -8.98
N PHE A 170 9.54 -1.05 -10.10
CA PHE A 170 9.23 -1.95 -11.20
C PHE A 170 9.62 -1.34 -12.56
N GLU A 171 9.77 -2.18 -13.58
CA GLU A 171 9.93 -1.73 -14.98
C GLU A 171 11.09 -0.74 -15.22
N ASN A 172 12.18 -0.88 -14.46
CA ASN A 172 13.32 0.03 -14.43
C ASN A 172 12.98 1.43 -13.90
N LEU A 173 11.85 1.57 -13.22
CA LEU A 173 11.41 2.78 -12.54
C LEU A 173 11.49 2.63 -11.03
N LEU A 174 11.91 3.71 -10.38
CA LEU A 174 11.83 3.85 -8.94
C LEU A 174 11.03 5.11 -8.59
N SER A 175 9.87 4.93 -7.97
CA SER A 175 9.12 6.02 -7.36
C SER A 175 9.34 6.03 -5.86
N VAL A 176 9.67 7.21 -5.34
CA VAL A 176 9.96 7.49 -3.93
C VAL A 176 8.97 8.53 -3.43
N ALA A 177 8.41 8.28 -2.26
CA ALA A 177 7.55 9.20 -1.53
C ALA A 177 8.16 9.48 -0.15
N ILE A 178 8.30 10.75 0.21
CA ILE A 178 8.91 11.17 1.48
C ILE A 178 7.93 12.06 2.21
N TYR A 179 7.40 11.54 3.31
CA TYR A 179 6.55 12.28 4.24
C TYR A 179 7.41 12.97 5.28
N SER A 180 7.08 14.24 5.54
CA SER A 180 7.59 15.00 6.68
C SER A 180 6.39 15.53 7.45
N ASP A 181 6.25 15.11 8.70
CA ASP A 181 5.23 15.62 9.60
C ASP A 181 5.88 16.42 10.72
N LYS A 182 5.35 17.62 10.99
CA LYS A 182 5.82 18.51 12.04
C LYS A 182 4.65 18.97 12.91
N THR A 183 4.80 18.86 14.23
CA THR A 183 3.86 19.45 15.20
C THR A 183 4.43 20.72 15.75
N TYR A 184 3.63 21.78 15.80
CA TYR A 184 4.00 23.07 16.36
C TYR A 184 3.11 23.36 17.57
N THR A 185 3.70 23.40 18.76
CA THR A 185 3.00 23.74 20.00
C THR A 185 3.33 25.18 20.39
N PHE A 186 2.31 25.98 20.65
CA PHE A 186 2.44 27.39 21.02
C PHE A 186 1.30 27.83 21.92
N ASN A 187 1.51 28.90 22.68
CA ASN A 187 0.47 29.49 23.52
C ASN A 187 -0.25 30.61 22.77
N ASP A 188 -1.58 30.57 22.80
CA ASP A 188 -2.44 31.65 22.34
C ASP A 188 -3.28 32.19 23.52
N PRO A 189 -4.09 33.25 23.35
CA PRO A 189 -4.90 33.79 24.45
C PRO A 189 -5.91 32.81 25.07
N THR A 190 -6.19 31.68 24.41
CA THR A 190 -7.13 30.64 24.87
C THR A 190 -6.44 29.45 25.54
N GLY A 191 -5.11 29.34 25.43
CA GLY A 191 -4.32 28.29 26.06
C GLY A 191 -3.20 27.76 25.16
N GLU A 192 -2.64 26.62 25.54
CA GLU A 192 -1.71 25.88 24.68
C GLU A 192 -2.49 25.27 23.50
N ARG A 193 -1.97 25.48 22.29
CA ARG A 193 -2.47 24.89 21.06
C ARG A 193 -1.37 24.12 20.38
N SER A 194 -1.74 23.07 19.66
CA SER A 194 -0.85 22.32 18.78
C SER A 194 -1.46 22.23 17.40
N GLU A 195 -0.66 22.52 16.38
CA GLU A 195 -1.03 22.39 14.97
C GLU A 195 -0.12 21.35 14.32
N TYR A 196 -0.72 20.47 13.52
CA TYR A 196 -0.02 19.38 12.83
C TYR A 196 0.06 19.71 11.34
N ILE A 197 1.28 19.71 10.80
CA ILE A 197 1.58 20.13 9.44
C ILE A 197 2.29 18.98 8.72
N GLY A 198 1.75 18.59 7.57
CA GLY A 198 2.36 17.57 6.72
C GLY A 198 3.03 18.17 5.50
N ARG A 199 3.99 17.43 4.94
CA ARG A 199 4.60 17.70 3.65
C ARG A 199 4.92 16.38 2.97
N LEU A 200 4.66 16.31 1.66
CA LEU A 200 5.00 15.16 0.83
C LEU A 200 5.84 15.64 -0.36
N GLU A 201 7.02 15.06 -0.51
CA GLU A 201 7.86 15.22 -1.69
C GLU A 201 8.03 13.88 -2.39
N THR A 202 8.10 13.90 -3.71
CA THR A 202 8.20 12.70 -4.52
C THR A 202 9.37 12.76 -5.49
N ARG A 203 9.87 11.59 -5.89
CA ARG A 203 10.88 11.42 -6.93
C ARG A 203 10.54 10.20 -7.75
N ASN A 204 10.66 10.30 -9.07
CA ASN A 204 10.42 9.19 -9.99
C ASN A 204 11.65 9.11 -10.89
N TYR A 205 12.41 8.03 -10.82
CA TYR A 205 13.67 7.87 -11.55
C TYR A 205 13.56 6.78 -12.60
N ASP A 206 14.18 6.99 -13.75
CA ASP A 206 14.58 5.92 -14.67
C ASP A 206 15.91 5.35 -14.18
N LEU A 207 15.93 4.10 -13.73
CA LEU A 207 17.13 3.46 -13.19
C LEU A 207 18.20 3.18 -14.26
N ARG A 208 17.88 3.33 -15.55
CA ARG A 208 18.84 3.16 -16.65
C ARG A 208 19.66 4.41 -16.91
N THR A 209 19.12 5.59 -16.58
CA THR A 209 19.77 6.88 -16.87
C THR A 209 20.01 7.73 -15.62
N GLY A 210 19.27 7.48 -14.54
CA GLY A 210 19.25 8.33 -13.34
C GLY A 210 18.35 9.55 -13.47
N ASP A 211 17.72 9.75 -14.63
CA ASP A 211 16.90 10.93 -14.89
C ASP A 211 15.56 10.88 -14.15
N LYS A 212 15.05 12.06 -13.82
CA LYS A 212 13.71 12.21 -13.24
C LYS A 212 12.65 12.11 -14.33
N ILE A 213 11.61 11.33 -14.07
CA ILE A 213 10.54 11.06 -15.03
C ILE A 213 9.39 12.03 -14.80
N PRO A 214 9.02 12.83 -15.81
CA PRO A 214 7.83 13.66 -15.73
C PRO A 214 6.55 12.84 -15.95
N LEU A 215 5.44 13.28 -15.37
CA LEU A 215 4.15 12.58 -15.44
C LEU A 215 3.70 12.25 -16.88
N PRO A 216 3.78 13.16 -17.87
CA PRO A 216 3.41 12.85 -19.26
C PRO A 216 4.26 11.76 -19.91
N ALA A 217 5.49 11.51 -19.43
CA ALA A 217 6.37 10.49 -19.99
C ALA A 217 5.89 9.07 -19.69
N LEU A 218 4.95 8.87 -18.77
CA LEU A 218 4.35 7.56 -18.52
C LEU A 218 3.42 7.10 -19.66
N PHE A 219 2.98 8.03 -20.52
CA PHE A 219 1.94 7.79 -21.50
C PHE A 219 2.52 7.56 -22.89
N ALA A 220 1.78 6.83 -23.72
CA ALA A 220 2.09 6.55 -25.11
C ALA A 220 2.16 7.83 -25.95
N ASN A 221 1.29 8.81 -25.66
CA ASN A 221 1.33 10.15 -26.23
C ASN A 221 1.51 11.23 -25.13
N PRO A 222 2.74 11.69 -24.87
CA PRO A 222 3.00 12.70 -23.84
C PRO A 222 2.31 14.04 -24.09
N GLU A 223 2.04 14.41 -25.35
CA GLU A 223 1.39 15.69 -25.68
C GLU A 223 -0.08 15.74 -25.25
N THR A 224 -0.77 14.59 -25.26
CA THR A 224 -2.19 14.49 -24.89
C THR A 224 -2.41 13.96 -23.48
N ALA A 225 -1.36 13.41 -22.84
CA ALA A 225 -1.43 12.80 -21.51
C ALA A 225 -2.11 13.70 -20.47
N MET A 226 -1.70 14.97 -20.39
CA MET A 226 -2.24 15.88 -19.39
C MET A 226 -3.73 16.19 -19.60
N HIS A 227 -4.22 16.19 -20.83
CA HIS A 227 -5.66 16.33 -21.08
C HIS A 227 -6.43 15.16 -20.50
N ARG A 228 -5.97 13.93 -20.76
CA ARG A 228 -6.60 12.71 -20.24
C ARG A 228 -6.61 12.67 -18.71
N ILE A 229 -5.49 13.00 -18.07
CA ILE A 229 -5.37 13.05 -16.61
C ILE A 229 -6.31 14.11 -16.03
N ASN A 230 -6.34 15.30 -16.63
CA ASN A 230 -7.23 16.38 -16.19
C ASN A 230 -8.71 16.01 -16.30
N ASP A 231 -9.10 15.28 -17.34
CA ASP A 231 -10.48 14.79 -17.50
C ASP A 231 -10.86 13.82 -16.37
N GLU A 232 -9.97 12.89 -16.01
CA GLU A 232 -10.24 11.95 -14.90
C GLU A 232 -10.28 12.65 -13.55
N VAL A 233 -9.36 13.57 -13.26
CA VAL A 233 -9.40 14.37 -12.03
C VAL A 233 -10.67 15.22 -11.96
N ALA A 234 -11.07 15.86 -13.07
CA ALA A 234 -12.30 16.64 -13.12
C ALA A 234 -13.55 15.78 -12.84
N LYS A 235 -13.61 14.56 -13.39
CA LYS A 235 -14.69 13.61 -13.09
C LYS A 235 -14.74 13.26 -11.59
N MET A 236 -13.60 12.90 -11.00
CA MET A 236 -13.52 12.56 -9.56
C MET A 236 -13.92 13.74 -8.66
N LEU A 237 -13.46 14.95 -8.97
CA LEU A 237 -13.83 16.15 -8.22
C LEU A 237 -15.33 16.48 -8.38
N SER A 238 -15.92 16.19 -9.55
CA SER A 238 -17.35 16.43 -9.78
C SER A 238 -18.24 15.46 -9.01
N SER A 239 -17.85 14.18 -8.90
CA SER A 239 -18.62 13.18 -8.14
C SER A 239 -18.53 13.38 -6.63
N GLN A 240 -17.47 14.00 -6.11
CA GLN A 240 -17.33 14.26 -4.68
C GLN A 240 -18.11 15.48 -4.20
N ASN A 241 -18.43 16.42 -5.10
CA ASN A 241 -19.20 17.62 -4.77
C ASN A 241 -20.73 17.41 -4.87
N SER A 242 -21.20 16.24 -5.32
CA SER A 242 -22.63 15.92 -5.36
C SER A 242 -23.19 15.42 -4.03
N ASP A 243 -22.34 15.04 -3.08
CA ASP A 243 -22.76 14.35 -1.86
C ASP A 243 -22.69 15.27 -0.63
N GLU A 244 -23.67 15.17 0.26
CA GLU A 244 -23.78 16.00 1.47
C GLU A 244 -22.63 15.76 2.47
N GLU A 245 -21.92 14.64 2.35
CA GLU A 245 -20.71 14.28 3.11
C GLU A 245 -19.51 14.02 2.17
N PRO A 246 -18.80 15.08 1.72
CA PRO A 246 -17.69 14.95 0.79
C PRO A 246 -16.60 14.02 1.32
N GLY A 247 -16.34 12.91 0.61
CA GLY A 247 -15.18 12.02 0.85
C GLY A 247 -15.47 10.69 1.55
N PHE A 248 -16.69 10.44 2.03
CA PHE A 248 -16.98 9.19 2.76
C PHE A 248 -17.09 7.96 1.85
N GLU A 249 -17.74 8.08 0.69
CA GLU A 249 -18.03 6.93 -0.19
C GLU A 249 -16.80 6.28 -0.85
N ASN A 250 -15.69 7.01 -0.95
CA ASN A 250 -14.44 6.52 -1.54
C ASN A 250 -13.33 6.22 -0.52
N GLY A 251 -13.63 6.23 0.79
CA GLY A 251 -12.64 6.04 1.85
C GLY A 251 -11.55 7.13 1.91
N LEU A 252 -11.77 8.24 1.20
CA LEU A 252 -10.85 9.37 1.13
C LEU A 252 -11.18 10.32 2.27
N TYR A 253 -10.65 10.02 3.47
CA TYR A 253 -10.83 10.85 4.67
C TYR A 253 -10.31 12.31 4.51
N TRP A 254 -9.69 12.67 3.39
CA TRP A 254 -9.03 13.96 3.16
C TRP A 254 -9.08 14.38 1.68
N VAL A 255 -10.26 14.37 1.06
CA VAL A 255 -10.44 14.93 -0.28
C VAL A 255 -10.06 16.42 -0.29
N PRO A 256 -9.18 16.88 -1.20
CA PRO A 256 -8.80 18.28 -1.27
C PRO A 256 -10.01 19.13 -1.70
N ARG A 257 -10.30 20.21 -0.97
CA ARG A 257 -11.42 21.10 -1.30
C ARG A 257 -10.99 22.13 -2.33
N LEU A 258 -11.74 22.27 -3.40
CA LEU A 258 -11.50 23.35 -4.37
C LEU A 258 -11.80 24.71 -3.75
N THR A 259 -10.86 25.65 -3.88
CA THR A 259 -11.04 27.05 -3.51
C THR A 259 -11.36 27.95 -4.71
N THR A 260 -11.18 27.40 -5.91
CA THR A 260 -11.44 27.99 -7.22
C THR A 260 -11.89 26.87 -8.17
N PRO A 261 -12.56 27.19 -9.30
CA PRO A 261 -12.83 26.18 -10.32
C PRO A 261 -11.53 25.51 -10.80
N PHE A 262 -11.53 24.18 -10.92
CA PHE A 262 -10.38 23.40 -11.39
C PHE A 262 -10.00 23.82 -12.82
N LYS A 263 -8.75 24.26 -13.01
CA LYS A 263 -8.23 24.74 -14.30
C LYS A 263 -7.40 23.71 -15.06
N GLY A 264 -7.21 22.53 -14.47
CA GLY A 264 -6.23 21.55 -14.91
C GLY A 264 -4.96 21.57 -14.04
N LEU A 265 -4.25 20.45 -14.05
CA LEU A 265 -2.96 20.24 -13.44
C LEU A 265 -1.86 20.80 -14.35
N GLU A 266 -0.80 21.27 -13.72
CA GLU A 266 0.44 21.67 -14.40
C GLU A 266 1.25 20.44 -14.85
N ALA A 267 2.10 20.60 -15.88
CA ALA A 267 2.93 19.51 -16.39
C ALA A 267 3.98 19.00 -15.38
N ASN A 268 4.31 19.80 -14.36
CA ASN A 268 5.20 19.45 -13.27
C ASN A 268 4.46 19.04 -11.98
N GLN A 269 3.17 18.70 -12.09
CA GLN A 269 2.37 18.18 -10.98
C GLN A 269 3.11 17.06 -10.25
N LYS A 270 3.24 17.19 -8.92
CA LYS A 270 3.83 16.15 -8.07
C LYS A 270 3.03 14.87 -8.20
N TYR A 271 3.73 13.78 -8.43
CA TYR A 271 3.16 12.45 -8.47
C TYR A 271 4.17 11.41 -8.01
N TYR A 272 3.69 10.23 -7.66
CA TYR A 272 4.50 9.03 -7.55
C TYR A 272 3.71 7.83 -8.07
N LEU A 273 4.40 6.75 -8.43
CA LEU A 273 3.75 5.52 -8.81
C LEU A 273 3.54 4.62 -7.60
N GLN A 274 2.46 3.84 -7.64
CA GLN A 274 2.19 2.68 -6.81
C GLN A 274 1.79 1.53 -7.73
N THR A 275 1.75 0.32 -7.19
CA THR A 275 1.38 -0.87 -7.96
C THR A 275 -0.07 -0.87 -8.42
N ASN A 276 -0.89 0.01 -7.86
CA ASN A 276 -2.28 0.22 -8.26
C ASN A 276 -2.52 1.43 -9.16
N GLY A 277 -1.53 2.30 -9.40
CA GLY A 277 -1.71 3.47 -10.27
C GLY A 277 -0.75 4.63 -10.03
N ILE A 278 -1.19 5.79 -10.52
CA ILE A 278 -0.51 7.09 -10.41
C ILE A 278 -1.11 7.86 -9.24
N VAL A 279 -0.32 8.15 -8.22
CA VAL A 279 -0.76 8.97 -7.09
C VAL A 279 -0.37 10.43 -7.32
N LEU A 280 -1.36 11.29 -7.49
CA LEU A 280 -1.20 12.74 -7.58
C LEU A 280 -1.19 13.36 -6.17
N VAL A 281 -0.25 14.30 -5.94
CA VAL A 281 -0.08 14.96 -4.64
C VAL A 281 -0.52 16.42 -4.72
N PHE A 282 -1.50 16.78 -3.90
CA PHE A 282 -2.01 18.15 -3.77
C PHE A 282 -1.56 18.74 -2.44
N ASP A 283 -0.90 19.90 -2.48
CA ASP A 283 -0.35 20.57 -1.31
C ASP A 283 -0.30 22.09 -1.49
N HIS A 284 0.56 22.77 -0.72
CA HIS A 284 0.76 24.22 -0.83
C HIS A 284 1.23 24.70 -2.21
N GLN A 285 1.75 23.83 -3.07
CA GLN A 285 2.16 24.14 -4.45
C GLN A 285 0.99 24.02 -5.44
N THR A 286 -0.16 23.51 -5.01
CA THR A 286 -1.40 23.45 -5.77
C THR A 286 -2.46 24.37 -5.14
N PRO A 287 -2.34 25.71 -5.27
CA PRO A 287 -3.11 26.69 -4.49
C PRO A 287 -4.61 26.73 -4.81
N ASP A 288 -5.04 26.09 -5.89
CA ASP A 288 -6.45 25.90 -6.23
C ASP A 288 -7.15 24.94 -5.24
N PHE A 289 -6.38 24.15 -4.48
CA PHE A 289 -6.86 23.21 -3.47
C PHE A 289 -6.57 23.69 -2.04
N ASP A 290 -7.53 23.52 -1.14
CA ASP A 290 -7.37 23.61 0.31
C ASP A 290 -7.32 22.19 0.89
N THR A 291 -6.17 21.86 1.47
CA THR A 291 -5.84 20.54 1.99
C THR A 291 -5.67 20.54 3.51
N GLY A 292 -6.01 21.63 4.20
CA GLY A 292 -6.01 21.67 5.68
C GLY A 292 -4.63 21.50 6.32
N PHE A 293 -3.58 22.04 5.70
CA PHE A 293 -2.17 21.94 6.12
C PHE A 293 -1.52 20.56 6.03
N TYR A 294 -2.16 19.64 5.34
CA TYR A 294 -1.64 18.30 5.08
C TYR A 294 -1.68 18.02 3.58
N PRO A 295 -0.72 17.28 2.99
CA PRO A 295 -0.82 16.88 1.59
C PRO A 295 -2.02 15.94 1.38
N ALA A 296 -2.86 16.27 0.40
CA ALA A 296 -3.94 15.39 -0.05
C ALA A 296 -3.47 14.58 -1.27
N GLN A 297 -4.06 13.40 -1.47
CA GLN A 297 -3.65 12.48 -2.52
C GLN A 297 -4.85 11.96 -3.30
N ILE A 298 -4.70 11.84 -4.61
CA ILE A 298 -5.67 11.18 -5.49
C ILE A 298 -4.93 10.11 -6.28
N THR A 299 -5.37 8.86 -6.14
CA THR A 299 -4.85 7.74 -6.94
C THR A 299 -5.68 7.60 -8.21
N LEU A 300 -5.00 7.64 -9.35
CA LEU A 300 -5.55 7.34 -10.66
C LEU A 300 -5.05 5.96 -11.09
N PRO A 301 -5.91 4.93 -11.10
CA PRO A 301 -5.52 3.60 -11.54
C PRO A 301 -4.93 3.55 -12.93
N PHE A 302 -4.10 2.53 -13.18
CA PHE A 302 -3.63 2.26 -14.53
C PHE A 302 -4.75 1.86 -15.49
N ASN A 303 -5.80 1.17 -15.03
CA ASN A 303 -6.92 0.75 -15.88
C ASN A 303 -7.76 1.92 -16.43
N LEU A 304 -7.73 3.11 -15.82
CA LEU A 304 -8.35 4.32 -16.40
C LEU A 304 -7.69 4.77 -17.70
N PHE A 305 -6.49 4.27 -17.97
CA PHE A 305 -5.62 4.65 -19.08
C PHE A 305 -5.19 3.42 -19.89
N GLU A 306 -6.03 2.38 -19.90
CA GLU A 306 -5.80 1.18 -20.72
C GLU A 306 -5.57 1.57 -22.19
N GLY A 307 -4.52 1.02 -22.81
CA GLY A 307 -4.10 1.41 -24.16
C GLY A 307 -3.50 2.82 -24.28
N GLU A 308 -3.27 3.54 -23.18
CA GLU A 308 -2.64 4.87 -23.18
C GLU A 308 -1.36 4.94 -22.33
N ILE A 309 -1.17 4.07 -21.33
CA ILE A 309 0.06 3.99 -20.52
C ILE A 309 1.12 3.17 -21.26
N ALA A 310 2.36 3.66 -21.28
CA ALA A 310 3.47 3.04 -22.00
C ALA A 310 4.69 2.76 -21.13
N ILE A 311 4.49 2.44 -19.85
CA ILE A 311 5.59 2.21 -18.89
C ILE A 311 6.53 1.12 -19.41
N ARG A 312 6.00 -0.06 -19.76
CA ARG A 312 6.81 -1.20 -20.21
C ARG A 312 7.59 -0.87 -21.48
N GLN A 313 6.94 -0.32 -22.50
CA GLN A 313 7.58 -0.05 -23.80
C GLN A 313 8.63 1.06 -23.74
N ARG A 314 8.50 2.00 -22.79
CA ARG A 314 9.47 3.09 -22.61
C ARG A 314 10.64 2.69 -21.74
N PHE A 315 10.36 2.00 -20.64
CA PHE A 315 11.30 1.84 -19.54
C PHE A 315 11.84 0.42 -19.43
N ALA A 316 11.04 -0.60 -19.77
CA ALA A 316 11.45 -2.00 -19.69
C ALA A 316 11.97 -2.55 -21.03
N ASP A 317 11.22 -2.33 -22.11
CA ASP A 317 11.54 -2.86 -23.43
C ASP A 317 12.64 -2.05 -24.11
N GLY A 318 13.58 -2.74 -24.78
CA GLY A 318 14.51 -2.11 -25.72
C GLY A 318 15.83 -1.58 -25.15
N SER A 319 16.10 -1.69 -23.85
CA SER A 319 17.49 -1.49 -23.38
C SER A 319 18.30 -2.75 -23.65
N GLU A 320 19.21 -2.71 -24.63
CA GLU A 320 20.16 -3.81 -24.90
C GLU A 320 21.01 -4.18 -23.65
N THR A 321 21.03 -3.31 -22.64
CA THR A 321 21.78 -3.48 -21.40
C THR A 321 20.85 -3.49 -20.18
N ASN A 322 20.67 -4.65 -19.57
CA ASN A 322 20.12 -4.78 -18.21
C ASN A 322 20.94 -3.89 -17.24
N PRO A 323 20.31 -2.92 -16.52
CA PRO A 323 21.02 -1.98 -15.64
C PRO A 323 21.46 -2.59 -14.31
N TYR A 324 21.11 -3.84 -14.00
CA TYR A 324 21.28 -4.44 -12.67
C TYR A 324 22.47 -5.39 -12.55
N LEU A 325 23.15 -5.37 -11.40
CA LEU A 325 24.18 -6.36 -11.07
C LEU A 325 23.61 -7.78 -11.05
N ASN A 326 22.39 -7.95 -10.53
CA ASN A 326 21.67 -9.22 -10.60
C ASN A 326 20.98 -9.38 -11.96
N THR A 327 21.46 -10.34 -12.75
CA THR A 327 20.91 -10.65 -14.08
C THR A 327 19.99 -11.86 -14.09
N GLY A 328 19.58 -12.37 -12.93
CA GLY A 328 18.60 -13.44 -12.82
C GLY A 328 17.22 -13.04 -13.33
N ALA A 329 16.28 -13.99 -13.30
CA ALA A 329 14.88 -13.71 -13.55
C ALA A 329 14.38 -12.64 -12.57
N ARG A 330 13.58 -11.70 -13.07
CA ARG A 330 12.97 -10.66 -12.25
C ARG A 330 11.68 -11.23 -11.66
N ASP A 331 11.48 -10.98 -10.37
CA ASP A 331 10.21 -11.30 -9.72
C ASP A 331 9.06 -10.56 -10.41
N GLN A 332 7.89 -11.18 -10.45
CA GLN A 332 6.70 -10.63 -11.09
C GLN A 332 5.60 -10.42 -10.06
N GLN A 333 4.87 -9.32 -10.20
CA GLN A 333 3.71 -8.99 -9.39
C GLN A 333 2.57 -8.56 -10.29
N PHE A 334 1.32 -8.75 -9.89
CA PHE A 334 0.20 -8.25 -10.70
C PHE A 334 0.02 -6.75 -10.51
N VAL A 335 -0.63 -6.05 -11.43
CA VAL A 335 -1.18 -4.73 -11.14
C VAL A 335 -2.39 -4.92 -10.23
N GLN A 336 -2.46 -4.17 -9.14
CA GLN A 336 -3.56 -4.25 -8.18
C GLN A 336 -4.61 -3.19 -8.51
N SER A 337 -5.85 -3.54 -8.81
CA SER A 337 -6.92 -2.54 -8.82
C SER A 337 -7.53 -2.46 -7.41
N ASP A 338 -6.85 -1.76 -6.49
CA ASP A 338 -7.24 -1.68 -5.07
C ASP A 338 -8.62 -1.07 -4.82
N THR A 339 -9.12 -0.38 -5.81
CA THR A 339 -10.40 0.29 -5.76
C THR A 339 -11.04 0.02 -7.09
N PHE A 340 -12.22 -0.58 -7.01
CA PHE A 340 -13.16 -0.53 -8.10
C PHE A 340 -13.45 0.95 -8.39
N PHE A 341 -12.77 1.48 -9.38
CA PHE A 341 -13.07 2.78 -9.97
C PHE A 341 -14.02 2.64 -11.15
N SER A 342 -14.68 1.47 -11.29
CA SER A 342 -15.92 1.43 -12.05
C SER A 342 -16.75 2.59 -11.51
N GLN A 343 -17.09 3.54 -12.38
CA GLN A 343 -17.86 4.74 -12.01
C GLN A 343 -19.25 4.39 -11.45
N GLN A 344 -19.55 3.09 -11.32
CA GLN A 344 -20.79 2.51 -10.85
C GLN A 344 -20.46 1.28 -10.00
N LEU A 345 -20.17 1.50 -8.72
CA LEU A 345 -20.13 0.43 -7.74
C LEU A 345 -21.53 -0.03 -7.40
N ILE A 346 -21.69 -1.34 -7.25
CA ILE A 346 -22.81 -1.88 -6.51
C ILE A 346 -22.29 -2.14 -5.11
N ALA A 347 -22.71 -1.30 -4.18
CA ALA A 347 -22.41 -1.44 -2.77
C ALA A 347 -23.71 -1.37 -1.96
N GLY A 348 -23.74 -2.07 -0.83
CA GLY A 348 -24.88 -2.02 0.06
C GLY A 348 -24.60 -2.66 1.40
N GLU A 349 -25.46 -2.33 2.35
CA GLU A 349 -25.53 -2.93 3.67
C GLU A 349 -26.95 -3.46 3.89
N GLU A 350 -27.04 -4.72 4.29
CA GLU A 350 -28.30 -5.34 4.70
C GLU A 350 -28.21 -5.69 6.19
N THR A 351 -29.13 -5.14 6.99
CA THR A 351 -29.31 -5.51 8.39
C THR A 351 -30.39 -6.57 8.52
N PHE A 352 -30.08 -7.66 9.21
CA PHE A 352 -31.03 -8.70 9.55
C PHE A 352 -31.29 -8.65 11.06
N GLU A 353 -32.50 -8.23 11.42
CA GLU A 353 -32.97 -8.30 12.81
C GLU A 353 -33.72 -9.62 13.02
N ASN A 354 -33.09 -10.54 13.75
CA ASN A 354 -33.77 -11.70 14.32
C ASN A 354 -34.07 -11.40 15.81
N THR A 355 -35.07 -12.04 16.41
CA THR A 355 -35.34 -11.90 17.84
C THR A 355 -34.14 -12.26 18.70
N ASP A 356 -33.24 -13.10 18.17
CA ASP A 356 -32.18 -13.74 18.93
C ASP A 356 -30.79 -13.15 18.67
N PHE A 357 -30.58 -12.42 17.56
CA PHE A 357 -29.27 -11.86 17.19
C PHE A 357 -29.38 -10.76 16.12
N ARG A 358 -28.30 -9.97 15.98
CA ARG A 358 -28.13 -9.02 14.87
C ARG A 358 -27.15 -9.57 13.85
N ALA A 359 -27.49 -9.43 12.57
CA ALA A 359 -26.55 -9.73 11.51
C ALA A 359 -26.46 -8.60 10.47
N PHE A 360 -25.28 -8.43 9.90
CA PHE A 360 -24.97 -7.46 8.87
C PHE A 360 -24.37 -8.17 7.65
N LEU A 361 -24.77 -7.76 6.47
CA LEU A 361 -24.18 -8.19 5.21
C LEU A 361 -23.76 -6.93 4.45
N HIS A 362 -22.44 -6.74 4.35
CA HIS A 362 -21.83 -5.70 3.54
C HIS A 362 -21.38 -6.33 2.23
N TYR A 363 -21.70 -5.67 1.11
CA TYR A 363 -21.21 -6.11 -0.19
C TYR A 363 -20.72 -4.94 -1.03
N ARG A 364 -19.69 -5.19 -1.84
CA ARG A 364 -19.14 -4.22 -2.78
C ARG A 364 -18.53 -4.90 -4.00
N TYR A 365 -18.97 -4.52 -5.20
CA TYR A 365 -18.40 -5.01 -6.46
C TYR A 365 -18.67 -4.06 -7.66
N PRO A 366 -17.90 -4.15 -8.76
CA PRO A 366 -18.10 -3.36 -9.98
C PRO A 366 -19.36 -3.77 -10.71
N LYS A 367 -20.03 -2.81 -11.31
CA LYS A 367 -21.20 -3.11 -12.15
C LYS A 367 -20.83 -3.69 -13.51
N ASP A 368 -19.60 -3.45 -13.98
CA ASP A 368 -19.04 -3.84 -15.27
C ASP A 368 -18.20 -5.13 -15.21
N LEU A 369 -18.36 -5.94 -14.17
CA LEU A 369 -17.76 -7.28 -14.09
C LEU A 369 -18.13 -8.14 -15.31
N PRO A 370 -17.23 -9.06 -15.74
CA PRO A 370 -17.59 -10.09 -16.70
C PRO A 370 -18.87 -10.84 -16.28
N PRO A 371 -19.77 -11.19 -17.22
CA PRO A 371 -21.07 -11.77 -16.86
C PRO A 371 -21.00 -13.01 -15.98
N ALA A 372 -20.00 -13.87 -16.19
CA ALA A 372 -19.79 -15.07 -15.39
C ALA A 372 -19.41 -14.73 -13.94
N ILE A 373 -18.50 -13.76 -13.76
CA ILE A 373 -18.10 -13.24 -12.45
C ILE A 373 -19.27 -12.55 -11.75
N GLN A 374 -20.05 -11.74 -12.47
CA GLN A 374 -21.24 -11.09 -11.92
C GLN A 374 -22.27 -12.12 -11.42
N ALA A 375 -22.51 -13.20 -12.18
CA ALA A 375 -23.40 -14.27 -11.76
C ALA A 375 -22.90 -14.98 -10.49
N LEU A 376 -21.57 -15.17 -10.38
CA LEU A 376 -20.90 -15.72 -9.20
C LEU A 376 -21.16 -14.86 -7.96
N VAL A 377 -20.90 -13.55 -8.05
CA VAL A 377 -21.16 -12.59 -6.97
C VAL A 377 -22.61 -12.61 -6.51
N VAL A 378 -23.56 -12.54 -7.46
CA VAL A 378 -24.99 -12.53 -7.14
C VAL A 378 -25.39 -13.83 -6.45
N THR A 379 -24.88 -14.96 -6.92
CA THR A 379 -25.16 -16.28 -6.31
C THR A 379 -24.62 -16.34 -4.89
N THR A 380 -23.35 -15.96 -4.67
CA THR A 380 -22.75 -15.92 -3.33
C THR A 380 -23.49 -14.97 -2.40
N LEU A 381 -23.95 -13.82 -2.89
CA LEU A 381 -24.75 -12.89 -2.10
C LEU A 381 -26.08 -13.52 -1.64
N GLU A 382 -26.78 -14.24 -2.51
CA GLU A 382 -27.98 -14.99 -2.12
C GLU A 382 -27.67 -16.11 -1.12
N GLU A 383 -26.56 -16.81 -1.30
CA GLU A 383 -26.08 -17.83 -0.34
C GLU A 383 -25.79 -17.21 1.03
N SER A 384 -25.14 -16.04 1.10
CA SER A 384 -24.92 -15.30 2.35
C SER A 384 -26.25 -14.94 3.03
N ARG A 385 -27.25 -14.49 2.27
CA ARG A 385 -28.59 -14.20 2.81
C ARG A 385 -29.27 -15.45 3.36
N LEU A 386 -29.13 -16.58 2.68
CA LEU A 386 -29.66 -17.87 3.16
C LEU A 386 -28.92 -18.35 4.40
N PHE A 387 -27.59 -18.19 4.44
CA PHE A 387 -26.77 -18.52 5.60
C PHE A 387 -27.21 -17.73 6.84
N VAL A 388 -27.37 -16.40 6.75
CA VAL A 388 -27.84 -15.59 7.88
C VAL A 388 -29.21 -16.08 8.38
N LYS A 389 -30.13 -16.44 7.48
CA LYS A 389 -31.45 -16.99 7.85
C LYS A 389 -31.35 -18.37 8.52
N SER A 390 -30.28 -19.12 8.27
CA SER A 390 -30.03 -20.45 8.85
C SER A 390 -29.44 -20.40 10.26
N LEU A 391 -28.87 -19.26 10.67
CA LEU A 391 -28.24 -19.10 11.98
C LEU A 391 -29.28 -19.14 13.12
N LYS A 392 -28.84 -19.68 14.26
CA LYS A 392 -29.50 -19.60 15.56
C LYS A 392 -28.47 -19.21 16.61
N ALA A 393 -28.85 -18.31 17.51
CA ALA A 393 -28.02 -18.02 18.67
C ALA A 393 -27.78 -19.30 19.49
N ASP A 394 -26.58 -19.47 20.04
CA ASP A 394 -26.31 -20.54 21.01
C ASP A 394 -27.19 -20.33 22.26
N GLU A 395 -27.84 -21.39 22.73
CA GLU A 395 -28.65 -21.35 23.95
C GLU A 395 -27.80 -21.14 25.22
N ASN A 396 -26.47 -21.30 25.13
CA ASN A 396 -25.53 -21.21 26.25
C ASN A 396 -24.81 -19.85 26.36
N LEU A 397 -25.38 -18.77 25.83
CA LEU A 397 -24.83 -17.42 25.99
C LEU A 397 -24.87 -16.97 27.46
N ALA A 398 -23.76 -16.38 27.93
CA ALA A 398 -23.71 -15.82 29.28
C ALA A 398 -24.57 -14.54 29.37
N PRO A 399 -25.10 -14.18 30.56
CA PRO A 399 -25.87 -12.95 30.72
C PRO A 399 -25.09 -11.72 30.24
N GLY A 400 -25.65 -10.97 29.28
CA GLY A 400 -25.02 -9.79 28.69
C GLY A 400 -24.20 -10.06 27.42
N GLU A 401 -24.07 -11.32 26.99
CA GLU A 401 -23.53 -11.64 25.67
C GLU A 401 -24.60 -11.48 24.59
N GLU A 402 -24.31 -10.69 23.55
CA GLU A 402 -25.15 -10.56 22.37
C GLU A 402 -24.50 -11.28 21.17
N PRO A 403 -25.14 -12.29 20.58
CA PRO A 403 -24.65 -12.95 19.38
C PRO A 403 -24.71 -11.98 18.20
N TYR A 404 -23.62 -11.92 17.45
CA TYR A 404 -23.48 -11.01 16.32
C TYR A 404 -22.81 -11.71 15.13
N CYS A 405 -23.37 -11.48 13.93
CA CYS A 405 -22.81 -11.96 12.67
C CYS A 405 -22.56 -10.80 11.71
N GLU A 406 -21.41 -10.76 11.06
CA GLU A 406 -21.09 -9.83 9.98
C GLU A 406 -20.52 -10.60 8.81
N ILE A 407 -21.11 -10.39 7.64
CA ILE A 407 -20.64 -10.95 6.39
C ILE A 407 -20.13 -9.80 5.54
N ALA A 408 -18.91 -9.91 5.07
CA ALA A 408 -18.34 -9.01 4.07
C ALA A 408 -18.13 -9.78 2.77
N LEU A 409 -18.67 -9.26 1.67
CA LEU A 409 -18.46 -9.77 0.33
C LEU A 409 -17.84 -8.68 -0.54
N ASP A 410 -16.66 -8.95 -1.05
CA ASP A 410 -15.96 -8.08 -1.99
C ASP A 410 -15.36 -8.90 -3.13
N ILE A 411 -15.28 -8.29 -4.30
CA ILE A 411 -14.38 -8.78 -5.35
C ILE A 411 -13.11 -7.92 -5.33
N THR A 412 -12.03 -8.37 -5.93
CA THR A 412 -10.91 -7.52 -6.35
C THR A 412 -10.39 -8.06 -7.66
N GLU A 413 -10.02 -7.19 -8.59
CA GLU A 413 -9.32 -7.58 -9.82
C GLU A 413 -7.80 -7.48 -9.59
N VAL A 414 -7.10 -8.55 -9.93
CA VAL A 414 -5.66 -8.73 -9.71
C VAL A 414 -5.08 -9.28 -11.01
N GLY A 415 -4.49 -8.38 -11.82
CA GLY A 415 -4.16 -8.68 -13.20
C GLY A 415 -5.40 -9.22 -13.96
N PRO A 416 -5.31 -10.38 -14.63
CA PRO A 416 -6.44 -10.95 -15.37
C PRO A 416 -7.42 -11.76 -14.49
N PHE A 417 -7.23 -11.80 -13.17
CA PHE A 417 -7.99 -12.62 -12.25
C PHE A 417 -8.96 -11.81 -11.39
N TYR A 418 -10.09 -12.43 -11.04
CA TYR A 418 -11.09 -11.88 -10.13
C TYR A 418 -11.09 -12.67 -8.83
N THR A 419 -10.68 -12.05 -7.74
CA THR A 419 -10.68 -12.65 -6.40
C THR A 419 -11.98 -12.28 -5.70
N LEU A 420 -12.83 -13.26 -5.42
CA LEU A 420 -14.02 -13.10 -4.57
C LEU A 420 -13.63 -13.43 -3.13
N ARG A 421 -13.75 -12.44 -2.25
CA ARG A 421 -13.59 -12.59 -0.81
C ARG A 421 -14.97 -12.56 -0.15
N HIS A 422 -15.25 -13.60 0.61
CA HIS A 422 -16.47 -13.76 1.40
C HIS A 422 -16.04 -14.12 2.83
N SER A 423 -16.11 -13.13 3.72
CA SER A 423 -15.68 -13.25 5.11
C SER A 423 -16.89 -13.24 6.02
N VAL A 424 -17.07 -14.29 6.83
CA VAL A 424 -18.11 -14.40 7.85
C VAL A 424 -17.48 -14.30 9.23
N TYR A 425 -17.81 -13.23 9.94
CA TYR A 425 -17.40 -12.99 11.31
C TYR A 425 -18.58 -13.24 12.23
N THR A 426 -18.47 -14.29 13.03
CA THR A 426 -19.43 -14.56 14.12
C THR A 426 -18.74 -14.36 15.45
N TYR A 427 -19.35 -13.59 16.35
CA TYR A 427 -18.79 -13.32 17.68
C TYR A 427 -19.88 -13.06 18.71
N LYS A 428 -19.47 -13.10 19.98
CA LYS A 428 -20.27 -12.68 21.13
C LYS A 428 -19.85 -11.27 21.52
N LEU A 429 -20.76 -10.31 21.49
CA LEU A 429 -20.48 -8.98 22.02
C LEU A 429 -20.69 -8.99 23.54
N THR A 430 -19.69 -8.54 24.29
CA THR A 430 -19.82 -8.24 25.73
C THR A 430 -19.64 -6.73 25.90
N ASP A 431 -20.65 -6.05 26.45
CA ASP A 431 -20.65 -4.59 26.63
C ASP A 431 -20.36 -3.78 25.34
N GLY A 432 -20.77 -4.31 24.18
CA GLY A 432 -20.57 -3.65 22.87
C GLY A 432 -19.16 -3.74 22.30
N VAL A 433 -18.26 -4.52 22.92
CA VAL A 433 -16.88 -4.71 22.46
C VAL A 433 -16.74 -6.05 21.72
N ARG A 434 -16.08 -6.04 20.56
CA ARG A 434 -15.78 -7.22 19.73
C ARG A 434 -14.60 -8.02 20.34
N PRO A 435 -14.78 -9.29 20.77
CA PRO A 435 -13.65 -10.15 21.08
C PRO A 435 -12.98 -10.66 19.78
N ALA A 436 -11.68 -10.97 19.87
CA ALA A 436 -10.93 -11.58 18.78
C ALA A 436 -11.41 -13.03 18.56
N THR A 437 -12.14 -13.24 17.47
CA THR A 437 -12.36 -14.50 16.72
C THR A 437 -12.87 -15.74 17.47
N GLY A 438 -14.01 -16.27 17.04
CA GLY A 438 -14.43 -17.65 17.28
C GLY A 438 -15.92 -17.89 17.06
N LEU A 439 -16.28 -18.94 16.32
CA LEU A 439 -17.65 -19.43 16.02
C LEU A 439 -18.49 -19.83 17.25
N SER A 440 -18.12 -19.41 18.46
CA SER A 440 -18.74 -19.86 19.71
C SER A 440 -20.13 -19.27 20.01
N ALA A 441 -20.65 -18.39 19.15
CA ALA A 441 -21.89 -17.64 19.40
C ALA A 441 -23.14 -18.23 18.73
N PHE A 442 -22.98 -19.12 17.75
CA PHE A 442 -24.08 -19.61 16.92
C PHE A 442 -24.07 -21.12 16.77
N THR A 443 -25.27 -21.67 16.65
CA THR A 443 -25.52 -23.01 16.12
C THR A 443 -26.23 -22.88 14.78
N ILE A 444 -26.05 -23.86 13.90
CA ILE A 444 -26.73 -23.89 12.60
C ILE A 444 -28.01 -24.73 12.75
N ARG A 445 -29.10 -24.35 12.08
CA ARG A 445 -30.34 -25.13 12.05
C ARG A 445 -30.10 -26.50 11.42
N GLU A 446 -30.41 -27.57 12.15
CA GLU A 446 -30.27 -28.98 11.71
C GLU A 446 -31.10 -29.34 10.47
N ASP A 447 -32.07 -28.51 10.07
CA ASP A 447 -32.96 -28.75 8.94
C ASP A 447 -32.44 -28.20 7.59
N GLN A 448 -31.23 -27.58 7.58
CA GLN A 448 -30.65 -27.01 6.37
C GLN A 448 -29.57 -27.91 5.73
N PRO A 449 -29.43 -27.89 4.40
CA PRO A 449 -28.40 -28.65 3.68
C PRO A 449 -26.96 -28.39 4.15
N LEU A 450 -26.16 -29.47 4.24
CA LEU A 450 -24.77 -29.49 4.74
C LEU A 450 -23.75 -28.77 3.85
N ASP A 451 -24.10 -28.51 2.60
CA ASP A 451 -23.29 -27.85 1.58
C ASP A 451 -23.19 -26.32 1.79
N LEU A 452 -24.23 -25.68 2.34
CA LEU A 452 -24.19 -24.27 2.78
C LEU A 452 -23.25 -24.02 3.97
N MET A 453 -22.75 -25.09 4.61
CA MET A 453 -22.03 -25.02 5.89
C MET A 453 -20.50 -25.04 5.80
N ARG A 454 -19.93 -25.16 4.59
CA ARG A 454 -18.52 -25.59 4.46
C ARG A 454 -17.44 -24.51 4.43
N ASN A 455 -17.76 -23.21 4.49
CA ASN A 455 -16.71 -22.24 4.78
C ASN A 455 -17.18 -20.87 5.31
N PRO A 456 -16.90 -20.52 6.59
CA PRO A 456 -17.15 -19.19 7.13
C PRO A 456 -16.15 -18.13 6.61
N ALA A 457 -15.12 -18.51 5.85
CA ALA A 457 -14.30 -17.55 5.12
C ALA A 457 -13.82 -18.19 3.82
N TYR A 458 -14.33 -17.73 2.69
CA TYR A 458 -13.94 -18.21 1.38
C TYR A 458 -13.34 -17.06 0.59
N PHE A 459 -12.08 -17.18 0.26
CA PHE A 459 -11.46 -16.41 -0.81
C PHE A 459 -11.04 -17.36 -1.92
N ALA A 460 -11.39 -17.01 -3.15
CA ALA A 460 -10.95 -17.74 -4.33
C ALA A 460 -10.84 -16.82 -5.53
N SER A 461 -9.94 -17.18 -6.42
CA SER A 461 -9.73 -16.46 -7.68
C SER A 461 -10.33 -17.20 -8.85
N TYR A 462 -10.80 -16.43 -9.82
CA TYR A 462 -11.48 -16.88 -11.03
C TYR A 462 -10.88 -16.18 -12.25
N ASP A 463 -10.93 -16.83 -13.41
CA ASP A 463 -10.73 -16.15 -14.69
C ASP A 463 -11.99 -15.35 -15.09
N ALA A 464 -11.92 -14.55 -16.16
CA ALA A 464 -13.05 -13.76 -16.64
C ALA A 464 -14.30 -14.60 -17.04
N ASP A 465 -14.11 -15.88 -17.36
CA ASP A 465 -15.17 -16.83 -17.69
C ASP A 465 -15.80 -17.50 -16.46
N GLY A 466 -15.33 -17.16 -15.26
CA GLY A 466 -15.83 -17.68 -13.99
C GLY A 466 -15.33 -19.07 -13.63
N HIS A 467 -14.28 -19.56 -14.30
CA HIS A 467 -13.62 -20.79 -13.88
C HIS A 467 -12.74 -20.51 -12.66
N ARG A 468 -12.95 -21.30 -11.61
CA ARG A 468 -12.13 -21.21 -10.40
C ARG A 468 -10.71 -21.66 -10.69
N ILE A 469 -9.74 -20.84 -10.31
CA ILE A 469 -8.32 -21.18 -10.40
C ILE A 469 -7.94 -22.10 -9.25
N SER A 470 -7.29 -23.22 -9.57
CA SER A 470 -6.75 -24.15 -8.57
C SER A 470 -5.32 -23.79 -8.22
N LEU A 471 -4.86 -24.10 -7.00
CA LEU A 471 -3.48 -23.79 -6.63
C LEU A 471 -2.49 -24.54 -7.52
N GLU A 472 -2.77 -25.80 -7.85
CA GLU A 472 -1.96 -26.62 -8.76
C GLU A 472 -1.82 -25.98 -10.14
N SER A 473 -2.91 -25.45 -10.70
CA SER A 473 -2.88 -24.80 -12.02
C SER A 473 -2.09 -23.50 -12.05
N CYS A 474 -1.68 -22.95 -10.89
CA CYS A 474 -0.85 -21.76 -10.81
C CYS A 474 0.65 -22.04 -10.98
N PHE A 475 1.07 -23.32 -11.01
CA PHE A 475 2.48 -23.70 -11.12
C PHE A 475 2.74 -24.46 -12.41
N ASP A 476 3.98 -24.37 -12.89
CA ASP A 476 4.44 -25.20 -13.99
C ASP A 476 4.32 -26.68 -13.66
N ALA A 477 3.94 -27.49 -14.66
CA ALA A 477 3.68 -28.93 -14.48
C ALA A 477 4.90 -29.74 -13.96
N ASN A 478 6.11 -29.18 -14.04
CA ASN A 478 7.35 -29.80 -13.57
C ASN A 478 7.72 -29.42 -12.12
N VAL A 479 6.96 -28.53 -11.48
CA VAL A 479 7.23 -28.03 -10.13
C VAL A 479 6.44 -28.84 -9.10
N ASP A 480 7.10 -29.41 -8.08
CA ASP A 480 6.42 -29.96 -6.91
C ASP A 480 5.92 -28.81 -6.03
N TYR A 481 4.82 -28.19 -6.46
CA TYR A 481 4.28 -26.99 -5.82
C TYR A 481 3.96 -27.24 -4.35
N LYS A 482 3.50 -28.44 -3.98
CA LYS A 482 3.21 -28.76 -2.58
C LYS A 482 4.48 -28.76 -1.71
N ALA A 483 5.61 -29.26 -2.22
CA ALA A 483 6.88 -29.20 -1.49
C ALA A 483 7.40 -27.77 -1.37
N LEU A 484 7.26 -26.97 -2.43
CA LEU A 484 7.61 -25.56 -2.46
C LEU A 484 6.78 -24.75 -1.45
N ILE A 485 5.45 -24.89 -1.46
CA ILE A 485 4.52 -24.28 -0.51
C ILE A 485 4.89 -24.64 0.93
N ALA A 486 5.21 -25.91 1.20
CA ALA A 486 5.66 -26.34 2.53
C ALA A 486 7.00 -25.69 2.94
N ALA A 487 7.94 -25.55 2.02
CA ALA A 487 9.22 -24.89 2.28
C ALA A 487 9.04 -23.40 2.59
N VAL A 488 8.24 -22.69 1.78
CA VAL A 488 7.93 -21.27 1.97
C VAL A 488 7.17 -21.04 3.29
N TYR A 489 6.12 -21.84 3.55
CA TYR A 489 5.39 -21.78 4.81
C TYR A 489 6.33 -21.96 6.01
N ASN A 490 7.15 -23.00 6.02
CA ASN A 490 8.04 -23.29 7.15
C ASN A 490 9.12 -22.21 7.35
N LYS A 491 9.61 -21.59 6.26
CA LYS A 491 10.51 -20.43 6.33
C LYS A 491 9.82 -19.25 7.02
N GLN A 492 8.58 -18.92 6.64
CA GLN A 492 7.84 -17.81 7.22
C GLN A 492 7.36 -18.11 8.65
N ALA A 493 6.88 -19.32 8.91
CA ALA A 493 6.50 -19.80 10.24
C ALA A 493 7.65 -19.59 11.25
N LEU A 494 8.89 -19.88 10.86
CA LEU A 494 10.06 -19.63 11.70
C LEU A 494 10.25 -18.15 12.05
N LEU A 495 9.99 -17.23 11.11
CA LEU A 495 10.07 -15.78 11.34
C LEU A 495 9.01 -15.29 12.34
N TYR A 496 7.82 -15.91 12.33
CA TYR A 496 6.74 -15.61 13.25
C TYR A 496 6.78 -16.41 14.56
N GLY A 497 7.74 -17.33 14.72
CA GLY A 497 7.85 -18.21 15.88
C GLY A 497 6.79 -19.32 15.92
N TYR A 498 6.20 -19.66 14.78
CA TYR A 498 5.22 -20.75 14.62
C TYR A 498 5.93 -22.11 14.48
N PRO A 499 5.26 -23.22 14.87
CA PRO A 499 5.80 -24.55 14.65
C PRO A 499 5.94 -24.86 13.16
N SER A 500 6.96 -25.64 12.80
CA SER A 500 7.06 -26.21 11.46
C SER A 500 5.98 -27.26 11.24
N VAL A 501 5.50 -27.37 10.02
CA VAL A 501 4.41 -28.29 9.62
C VAL A 501 4.85 -29.26 8.54
N ASP A 502 4.22 -30.43 8.51
CA ASP A 502 4.40 -31.41 7.44
C ASP A 502 3.57 -31.04 6.20
N LYS A 503 4.01 -31.52 5.02
CA LYS A 503 3.31 -31.37 3.74
C LYS A 503 1.85 -31.82 3.82
N SER A 504 1.53 -32.87 4.59
CA SER A 504 0.16 -33.37 4.73
C SER A 504 -0.78 -32.39 5.41
N GLN A 505 -0.27 -31.48 6.24
CA GLN A 505 -1.08 -30.47 6.94
C GLN A 505 -1.43 -29.28 6.05
N LEU A 506 -0.89 -29.22 4.83
CA LEU A 506 -1.07 -28.13 3.86
C LEU A 506 -1.93 -28.56 2.67
N GLU A 507 -2.52 -29.75 2.68
CA GLU A 507 -3.26 -30.29 1.52
C GLU A 507 -4.60 -29.58 1.26
N ASN A 508 -5.27 -29.12 2.31
CA ASN A 508 -6.61 -28.51 2.24
C ASN A 508 -6.54 -26.97 2.17
N VAL A 509 -5.63 -26.45 1.37
CA VAL A 509 -5.43 -25.00 1.23
C VAL A 509 -6.62 -24.32 0.55
N ILE A 510 -7.08 -23.24 1.17
CA ILE A 510 -7.92 -22.22 0.53
C ILE A 510 -6.98 -21.10 0.15
N PHE A 511 -7.03 -20.63 -1.09
CA PHE A 511 -6.12 -19.59 -1.55
C PHE A 511 -6.80 -18.61 -2.51
N SER A 512 -6.25 -17.41 -2.57
CA SER A 512 -6.51 -16.42 -3.61
C SER A 512 -5.21 -15.88 -4.17
N ILE A 513 -5.28 -15.43 -5.42
CA ILE A 513 -4.25 -14.69 -6.12
C ILE A 513 -4.33 -13.24 -5.63
N GLY A 514 -3.27 -12.79 -4.99
CA GLY A 514 -3.07 -11.42 -4.55
C GLY A 514 -2.04 -10.70 -5.41
N HIS A 515 -1.84 -9.43 -5.11
CA HIS A 515 -0.93 -8.56 -5.86
C HIS A 515 0.54 -9.03 -5.80
N THR A 516 1.03 -9.35 -4.60
CA THR A 516 2.44 -9.71 -4.34
C THR A 516 2.66 -11.20 -4.10
N GLY A 517 1.60 -11.99 -4.03
CA GLY A 517 1.66 -13.39 -3.64
C GLY A 517 0.29 -14.04 -3.53
N PHE A 518 0.28 -15.31 -3.13
CA PHE A 518 -0.97 -15.97 -2.73
C PHE A 518 -1.34 -15.61 -1.30
N GLU A 519 -2.60 -15.28 -1.05
CA GLU A 519 -3.15 -15.35 0.31
C GLU A 519 -3.59 -16.79 0.53
N CYS A 520 -3.02 -17.48 1.53
CA CYS A 520 -3.32 -18.88 1.80
C CYS A 520 -3.92 -19.03 3.20
N PHE A 521 -4.94 -19.87 3.32
CA PHE A 521 -5.48 -20.36 4.58
C PHE A 521 -5.43 -21.88 4.62
N PHE A 522 -4.79 -22.43 5.64
CA PHE A 522 -4.67 -23.86 5.92
C PHE A 522 -5.55 -24.22 7.14
N PRO A 523 -6.79 -24.69 6.94
CA PRO A 523 -7.74 -24.93 8.02
C PRO A 523 -7.22 -25.86 9.11
N ASP A 524 -6.43 -26.87 8.71
CA ASP A 524 -5.87 -27.89 9.61
C ASP A 524 -4.85 -27.31 10.61
N LEU A 525 -4.41 -26.06 10.41
CA LEU A 525 -3.46 -25.35 11.28
C LEU A 525 -4.12 -24.34 12.23
N GLY A 526 -5.44 -24.13 12.15
CA GLY A 526 -6.16 -23.18 12.99
C GLY A 526 -5.63 -21.76 12.88
N ASP A 527 -5.31 -21.12 14.00
CA ASP A 527 -4.84 -19.73 14.07
C ASP A 527 -3.51 -19.48 13.32
N TYR A 528 -2.71 -20.53 13.09
CA TYR A 528 -1.46 -20.46 12.31
C TYR A 528 -1.68 -20.71 10.82
N GLY A 529 -2.93 -20.95 10.42
CA GLY A 529 -3.28 -21.35 9.06
C GLY A 529 -3.24 -20.22 8.05
N TYR A 530 -3.34 -18.96 8.46
CA TYR A 530 -3.28 -17.84 7.52
C TYR A 530 -1.84 -17.43 7.23
N MET A 531 -1.45 -17.42 5.96
CA MET A 531 -0.09 -17.06 5.53
C MET A 531 -0.10 -16.42 4.14
N GLY A 532 0.61 -15.31 3.97
CA GLY A 532 0.87 -14.70 2.67
C GLY A 532 2.13 -15.28 2.03
N MET A 533 2.01 -15.88 0.85
CA MET A 533 3.12 -16.51 0.13
C MET A 533 3.55 -15.64 -1.04
N GLU A 534 4.59 -14.83 -0.84
CA GLU A 534 5.10 -13.91 -1.84
C GLU A 534 5.61 -14.65 -3.10
N TYR A 535 5.33 -14.11 -4.29
CA TYR A 535 5.77 -14.70 -5.55
C TYR A 535 7.29 -14.87 -5.63
N LYS A 536 8.06 -13.92 -5.07
CA LYS A 536 9.52 -14.03 -4.97
C LYS A 536 10.01 -15.27 -4.21
N ASP A 537 9.26 -15.71 -3.19
CA ASP A 537 9.61 -16.88 -2.38
C ASP A 537 9.20 -18.18 -3.08
N LEU A 538 8.20 -18.11 -3.96
CA LEU A 538 7.75 -19.21 -4.82
C LEU A 538 8.59 -19.33 -6.11
N GLY A 539 9.32 -18.27 -6.47
CA GLY A 539 9.96 -18.11 -7.77
C GLY A 539 8.88 -17.83 -8.83
N SER A 540 8.73 -16.56 -9.24
CA SER A 540 7.71 -16.16 -10.22
C SER A 540 7.85 -16.89 -11.55
N GLU A 541 9.07 -17.34 -11.88
CA GLU A 541 9.36 -18.17 -13.06
C GLU A 541 8.73 -19.58 -12.99
N ASN A 542 8.32 -20.05 -11.81
CA ASN A 542 7.64 -21.32 -11.62
C ASN A 542 6.12 -21.20 -11.77
N LEU A 543 5.59 -19.99 -11.96
CA LEU A 543 4.17 -19.67 -11.86
C LEU A 543 3.56 -19.42 -13.24
N THR A 544 2.58 -20.26 -13.60
CA THR A 544 1.88 -20.20 -14.89
C THR A 544 0.89 -19.04 -15.00
N ILE A 545 0.48 -18.46 -13.87
CA ILE A 545 -0.42 -17.31 -13.81
C ILE A 545 0.19 -16.04 -14.43
N PHE A 546 1.50 -16.03 -14.68
CA PHE A 546 2.21 -14.97 -15.39
C PHE A 546 2.46 -15.27 -16.87
N ASN A 547 2.05 -16.43 -17.37
CA ASN A 547 2.19 -16.76 -18.78
C ASN A 547 1.11 -16.02 -19.59
N GLU A 548 1.55 -15.07 -20.43
CA GLU A 548 0.70 -14.30 -21.38
C GLU A 548 0.16 -15.17 -22.54
#